data_AF-A0A2A8SFF5-F1
#
_entry.id   AF-A0A2A8SFF5-F1
#
_cell.length_a   1.000
_cell.length_b   1.000
_cell.length_c   1.000
_cell.angle_alpha   90.00
_cell.angle_beta   90.00
_cell.angle_gamma   90.00
#
_symmetry.space_group_name_H-M   'P 1'
#
loop_
_entity.id
_entity.type
_entity.pdbx_description
1 polymer ?
#
loop_
_entity_poly.entity_id
_entity_poly.type
_entity_poly.pdbx_seq_one_letter_code
_entity_poly.pdbx_strand_id
1 'polypeptide(L)'
;MDSIQEKLDLLHNEIKEMGDIIDLDWCGKLLYTYYEHFNDNDLRYRAGSLIAFWGLLLEWKDESGFPFYTGTEEYDCHHFDKYLKEFLKYSSDIKKQFPNIYLVTIESLIQLDKRENWESEFPNIPSGLFDTVRKNLFRNDVKKLNDETYQKALKEAGMLY
;
A
#
# COMPACT_ATOMS: atom_id res chain seq x y z
N MET A 1 -13.65 -15.55 8.87
CA MET A 1 -12.52 -14.76 8.40
C MET A 1 -12.31 -15.20 6.98
N ASP A 2 -12.51 -14.29 6.03
CA ASP A 2 -12.27 -14.58 4.62
C ASP A 2 -10.80 -14.96 4.44
N SER A 3 -10.50 -15.88 3.54
CA SER A 3 -9.12 -16.24 3.25
C SER A 3 -8.43 -15.14 2.45
N ILE A 4 -7.11 -14.95 2.64
CA ILE A 4 -6.31 -14.08 1.78
C ILE A 4 -6.49 -14.40 0.30
N GLN A 5 -6.67 -15.68 -0.04
CA GLN A 5 -6.92 -16.11 -1.41
C GLN A 5 -8.19 -15.46 -1.98
N GLU A 6 -9.32 -15.55 -1.28
CA GLU A 6 -10.58 -14.95 -1.72
C GLU A 6 -10.47 -13.43 -1.87
N LYS A 7 -9.75 -12.76 -0.96
CA LYS A 7 -9.53 -11.32 -1.02
C LYS A 7 -8.68 -10.90 -2.21
N LEU A 8 -7.64 -11.66 -2.51
CA LEU A 8 -6.78 -11.37 -3.67
C LEU A 8 -7.45 -11.76 -5.00
N ASP A 9 -8.28 -12.80 -5.03
CA ASP A 9 -9.12 -13.13 -6.17
C ASP A 9 -10.11 -11.98 -6.45
N LEU A 10 -10.75 -11.45 -5.40
CA LEU A 10 -11.64 -10.31 -5.51
C LEU A 10 -10.91 -9.05 -5.98
N LEU A 11 -9.78 -8.69 -5.34
CA LEU A 11 -8.98 -7.53 -5.73
C LEU A 11 -8.56 -7.59 -7.20
N HIS A 12 -8.11 -8.76 -7.67
CA HIS A 12 -7.74 -8.95 -9.06
C HIS A 12 -8.94 -8.68 -10.00
N ASN A 13 -10.11 -9.22 -9.66
CA ASN A 13 -11.32 -9.03 -10.48
C ASN A 13 -11.74 -7.56 -10.54
N GLU A 14 -11.74 -6.86 -9.39
CA GLU A 14 -12.09 -5.44 -9.32
C GLU A 14 -11.11 -4.58 -10.14
N ILE A 15 -9.79 -4.79 -10.01
CA ILE A 15 -8.77 -4.09 -10.82
C ILE A 15 -8.99 -4.34 -12.32
N LYS A 16 -9.33 -5.57 -12.69
CA LYS A 16 -9.57 -5.95 -14.08
C LYS A 16 -10.84 -5.31 -14.65
N GLU A 17 -11.90 -5.24 -13.86
CA GLU A 17 -13.19 -4.66 -14.28
C GLU A 17 -13.11 -3.13 -14.39
N MET A 18 -12.45 -2.47 -13.42
CA MET A 18 -12.29 -1.02 -13.38
C MET A 18 -11.18 -0.51 -14.30
N GLY A 19 -10.17 -1.33 -14.57
CA GLY A 19 -8.97 -0.95 -15.32
C GLY A 19 -7.97 -0.10 -14.52
N ASP A 20 -8.20 0.06 -13.20
CA ASP A 20 -7.34 0.80 -12.27
C ASP A 20 -7.45 0.21 -10.84
N ILE A 21 -6.65 0.70 -9.91
CA ILE A 21 -6.60 0.28 -8.50
C ILE A 21 -7.13 1.36 -7.53
N ILE A 22 -7.79 2.38 -8.05
CA ILE A 22 -8.47 3.43 -7.29
C ILE A 22 -9.99 3.22 -7.33
N ASP A 23 -10.72 3.89 -6.44
CA ASP A 23 -12.18 3.84 -6.27
C ASP A 23 -12.69 2.43 -5.93
N LEU A 24 -11.87 1.60 -5.29
CA LEU A 24 -12.25 0.24 -4.88
C LEU A 24 -12.85 0.22 -3.46
N ASP A 25 -13.66 -0.79 -3.15
CA ASP A 25 -14.35 -0.94 -1.85
C ASP A 25 -13.41 -1.43 -0.72
N TRP A 26 -12.37 -0.64 -0.43
CA TRP A 26 -11.28 -0.92 0.50
C TRP A 26 -11.73 -1.14 1.94
N CYS A 27 -12.79 -0.45 2.37
CA CYS A 27 -13.35 -0.54 3.73
C CYS A 27 -14.56 -1.47 3.83
N GLY A 28 -15.06 -2.00 2.70
CA GLY A 28 -16.11 -3.00 2.65
C GLY A 28 -15.57 -4.35 2.21
N LYS A 29 -15.88 -4.77 0.98
CA LYS A 29 -15.56 -6.12 0.48
C LYS A 29 -14.06 -6.42 0.47
N LEU A 30 -13.20 -5.42 0.25
CA LEU A 30 -11.75 -5.59 0.23
C LEU A 30 -11.08 -5.39 1.59
N LEU A 31 -11.84 -5.10 2.65
CA LEU A 31 -11.28 -4.95 4.00
C LEU A 31 -10.64 -6.27 4.45
N TYR A 32 -9.32 -6.23 4.67
CA TYR A 32 -8.49 -7.36 5.09
C TYR A 32 -7.13 -6.88 5.61
N THR A 33 -6.49 -7.65 6.49
CA THR A 33 -5.17 -7.37 7.08
C THR A 33 -4.01 -7.72 6.15
N TYR A 34 -3.97 -7.12 4.95
CA TYR A 34 -2.95 -7.45 3.92
C TYR A 34 -1.51 -7.33 4.41
N TYR A 35 -1.23 -6.41 5.35
CA TYR A 35 0.11 -6.22 5.92
C TYR A 35 0.69 -7.49 6.56
N GLU A 36 -0.14 -8.43 7.01
CA GLU A 36 0.29 -9.69 7.62
C GLU A 36 0.97 -10.64 6.61
N HIS A 37 0.79 -10.39 5.31
CA HIS A 37 1.28 -11.24 4.22
C HIS A 37 2.46 -10.63 3.44
N PHE A 38 3.06 -9.53 3.88
CA PHE A 38 4.22 -8.91 3.21
C PHE A 38 5.47 -9.81 3.17
N ASN A 39 5.51 -10.83 4.02
CA ASN A 39 6.55 -11.85 4.04
C ASN A 39 5.95 -13.28 4.06
N ASP A 40 4.81 -13.47 3.39
CA ASP A 40 4.22 -14.80 3.20
C ASP A 40 5.17 -15.73 2.43
N ASN A 41 5.05 -17.05 2.58
CA ASN A 41 5.83 -17.97 1.76
C ASN A 41 5.32 -18.00 0.31
N ASP A 42 4.01 -17.79 0.13
CA ASP A 42 3.40 -17.69 -1.20
C ASP A 42 3.73 -16.33 -1.85
N LEU A 43 4.35 -16.37 -3.03
CA LEU A 43 4.69 -15.16 -3.79
C LEU A 43 3.45 -14.39 -4.24
N ARG A 44 2.35 -15.09 -4.54
CA ARG A 44 1.08 -14.48 -4.91
C ARG A 44 0.52 -13.67 -3.75
N TYR A 45 0.55 -14.24 -2.54
CA TYR A 45 0.02 -13.55 -1.36
C TYR A 45 0.85 -12.33 -0.98
N ARG A 46 2.18 -12.45 -1.08
CA ARG A 46 3.08 -11.30 -0.92
C ARG A 46 2.81 -10.20 -1.93
N ALA A 47 2.88 -10.51 -3.22
CA ALA A 47 2.76 -9.51 -4.27
C ALA A 47 1.38 -8.85 -4.27
N GLY A 48 0.32 -9.66 -4.12
CA GLY A 48 -1.05 -9.17 -4.02
C GLY A 48 -1.28 -8.25 -2.82
N SER A 49 -0.72 -8.60 -1.65
CA SER A 49 -0.84 -7.76 -0.46
C SER A 49 -0.08 -6.43 -0.59
N LEU A 50 1.09 -6.45 -1.23
CA LEU A 50 1.84 -5.23 -1.51
C LEU A 50 1.12 -4.33 -2.52
N ILE A 51 0.46 -4.92 -3.52
CA ILE A 51 -0.43 -4.18 -4.44
C ILE A 51 -1.61 -3.59 -3.69
N ALA A 52 -2.26 -4.33 -2.79
CA ALA A 52 -3.34 -3.80 -1.97
C ALA A 52 -2.87 -2.59 -1.16
N PHE A 53 -1.68 -2.66 -0.54
CA PHE A 53 -1.12 -1.51 0.18
C PHE A 53 -0.87 -0.30 -0.73
N TRP A 54 -0.32 -0.54 -1.92
CA TRP A 54 -0.14 0.54 -2.89
C TRP A 54 -1.47 1.15 -3.33
N GLY A 55 -2.50 0.35 -3.56
CA GLY A 55 -3.86 0.80 -3.87
C GLY A 55 -4.44 1.70 -2.78
N LEU A 56 -4.34 1.29 -1.52
CA LEU A 56 -4.77 2.10 -0.37
C LEU A 56 -4.06 3.47 -0.32
N LEU A 57 -2.77 3.52 -0.67
CA LEU A 57 -2.01 4.78 -0.74
C LEU A 57 -2.44 5.66 -1.92
N LEU A 58 -2.79 5.06 -3.06
CA LEU A 58 -3.28 5.79 -4.23
C LEU A 58 -4.66 6.38 -3.98
N GLU A 59 -5.57 5.60 -3.40
CA GLU A 59 -6.91 6.03 -3.00
C GLU A 59 -6.85 7.31 -2.16
N TRP A 60 -5.99 7.28 -1.13
CA TRP A 60 -5.76 8.44 -0.27
C TRP A 60 -5.17 9.62 -1.04
N LYS A 61 -4.13 9.36 -1.85
CA LYS A 61 -3.41 10.39 -2.57
C LYS A 61 -4.30 11.13 -3.58
N ASP A 62 -5.20 10.43 -4.24
CA ASP A 62 -6.15 11.01 -5.21
C ASP A 62 -7.36 11.67 -4.54
N GLU A 63 -7.47 11.55 -3.21
CA GLU A 63 -8.62 12.03 -2.41
C GLU A 63 -9.96 11.39 -2.82
N SER A 64 -9.91 10.26 -3.53
CA SER A 64 -11.07 9.44 -3.86
C SER A 64 -11.68 8.77 -2.64
N GLY A 65 -10.84 8.42 -1.67
CA GLY A 65 -11.23 7.80 -0.43
C GLY A 65 -10.13 7.85 0.62
N PHE A 66 -10.51 7.71 1.89
CA PHE A 66 -9.59 7.76 3.02
C PHE A 66 -9.57 6.41 3.75
N PRO A 67 -8.90 5.38 3.19
CA PRO A 67 -9.05 4.02 3.69
C PRO A 67 -8.29 3.76 5.00
N PHE A 68 -7.50 4.73 5.50
CA PHE A 68 -6.72 4.56 6.72
C PHE A 68 -7.40 5.19 7.93
N TYR A 69 -7.39 4.47 9.04
CA TYR A 69 -7.86 4.98 10.34
C TYR A 69 -6.92 6.06 10.90
N THR A 70 -7.47 7.26 11.07
CA THR A 70 -6.76 8.46 11.55
C THR A 70 -6.75 8.63 13.07
N GLY A 71 -7.54 7.85 13.82
CA GLY A 71 -7.68 8.03 15.27
C GLY A 71 -8.80 8.95 15.71
N THR A 72 -9.44 9.67 14.79
CA THR A 72 -10.50 10.65 15.09
C THR A 72 -11.89 10.17 14.71
N GLU A 73 -11.99 9.20 13.80
CA GLU A 73 -13.22 8.67 13.25
C GLU A 73 -13.78 7.50 14.08
N GLU A 74 -15.09 7.27 14.01
CA GLU A 74 -15.77 6.17 14.74
C GLU A 74 -15.66 4.82 14.03
N TYR A 75 -15.29 4.80 12.73
CA TYR A 75 -15.14 3.57 11.96
C TYR A 75 -13.66 3.20 11.78
N ASP A 76 -13.36 1.92 12.04
CA ASP A 76 -12.01 1.37 11.92
C ASP A 76 -11.88 0.66 10.57
N CYS A 77 -11.07 1.22 9.67
CA CYS A 77 -10.77 0.62 8.36
C CYS A 77 -9.35 0.02 8.37
N HIS A 78 -8.37 0.60 7.67
CA HIS A 78 -6.99 0.08 7.66
C HIS A 78 -6.09 0.83 8.64
N HIS A 79 -5.29 0.11 9.42
CA HIS A 79 -4.33 0.73 10.34
C HIS A 79 -3.01 1.08 9.65
N PHE A 80 -2.83 2.33 9.24
CA PHE A 80 -1.64 2.75 8.49
C PHE A 80 -0.31 2.43 9.20
N ASP A 81 -0.26 2.53 10.54
CA ASP A 81 0.94 2.20 11.31
C ASP A 81 1.37 0.73 11.17
N LYS A 82 0.42 -0.19 11.04
CA LYS A 82 0.69 -1.62 10.84
C LYS A 82 1.32 -1.87 9.48
N TYR A 83 0.77 -1.25 8.44
CA TYR A 83 1.32 -1.30 7.09
C TYR A 83 2.75 -0.74 7.03
N LEU A 84 2.98 0.44 7.63
CA LEU A 84 4.31 1.05 7.68
C LEU A 84 5.32 0.16 8.42
N LYS A 85 4.95 -0.42 9.57
CA LYS A 85 5.83 -1.28 10.36
C LYS A 85 6.25 -2.54 9.61
N GLU A 86 5.30 -3.27 9.03
CA GLU A 86 5.63 -4.50 8.29
C GLU A 86 6.35 -4.19 6.97
N PHE A 87 5.99 -3.11 6.26
CA PHE A 87 6.71 -2.70 5.06
C PHE A 87 8.17 -2.31 5.37
N LEU A 88 8.40 -1.54 6.44
CA LEU A 88 9.74 -1.20 6.92
C LEU A 88 10.57 -2.44 7.22
N LYS A 89 10.00 -3.36 8.00
CA LYS A 89 10.63 -4.61 8.46
C LYS A 89 11.12 -5.47 7.30
N TYR A 90 10.35 -5.58 6.22
CA TYR A 90 10.66 -6.42 5.06
C TYR A 90 11.13 -5.65 3.81
N SER A 91 11.38 -4.34 3.95
CA SER A 91 11.66 -3.43 2.84
C SER A 91 12.77 -3.89 1.90
N SER A 92 13.87 -4.43 2.44
CA SER A 92 14.99 -4.96 1.65
C SER A 92 14.59 -6.16 0.79
N ASP A 93 13.82 -7.09 1.35
CA ASP A 93 13.39 -8.30 0.64
C ASP A 93 12.31 -7.99 -0.39
N ILE A 94 11.38 -7.09 -0.04
CA ILE A 94 10.37 -6.55 -0.97
C ILE A 94 11.07 -5.89 -2.15
N LYS A 95 12.04 -5.00 -1.91
CA LYS A 95 12.78 -4.32 -2.97
C LYS A 95 13.50 -5.29 -3.93
N LYS A 96 14.01 -6.40 -3.40
CA LYS A 96 14.72 -7.41 -4.20
C LYS A 96 13.75 -8.24 -5.05
N GLN A 97 12.59 -8.60 -4.51
CA GLN A 97 11.64 -9.53 -5.14
C GLN A 97 10.64 -8.81 -6.05
N PHE A 98 10.18 -7.63 -5.64
CA PHE A 98 9.15 -6.84 -6.30
C PHE A 98 9.63 -5.38 -6.45
N PRO A 99 10.70 -5.14 -7.24
CA PRO A 99 11.32 -3.83 -7.33
C PRO A 99 10.37 -2.73 -7.82
N ASN A 100 9.44 -3.02 -8.74
CA ASN A 100 8.52 -2.01 -9.24
C ASN A 100 7.41 -1.71 -8.23
N ILE A 101 6.84 -2.73 -7.56
CA ILE A 101 5.89 -2.52 -6.45
C ILE A 101 6.53 -1.71 -5.32
N TYR A 102 7.79 -2.02 -4.97
CA TYR A 102 8.55 -1.25 -3.99
C TYR A 102 8.66 0.22 -4.42
N LEU A 103 9.05 0.49 -5.66
CA LEU A 103 9.24 1.87 -6.15
C LEU A 103 7.95 2.68 -6.09
N VAL A 104 6.84 2.14 -6.59
CA VAL A 104 5.55 2.87 -6.60
C VAL A 104 5.02 3.11 -5.18
N THR A 105 5.24 2.16 -4.27
CA THR A 105 4.88 2.32 -2.85
C THR A 105 5.69 3.45 -2.20
N ILE A 106 7.01 3.48 -2.42
CA ILE A 106 7.89 4.52 -1.88
C ILE A 106 7.54 5.89 -2.47
N GLU A 107 7.27 5.97 -3.77
CA GLU A 107 6.84 7.21 -4.41
C GLU A 107 5.53 7.72 -3.78
N SER A 108 4.52 6.87 -3.63
CA SER A 108 3.25 7.24 -3.00
C SER A 108 3.44 7.72 -1.56
N LEU A 109 4.29 7.04 -0.77
CA LEU A 109 4.62 7.48 0.59
C LEU A 109 5.33 8.84 0.61
N ILE A 110 6.31 9.08 -0.26
CA ILE A 110 7.00 10.38 -0.34
C ILE A 110 6.01 11.49 -0.72
N GLN A 111 5.10 11.23 -1.66
CA GLN A 111 4.12 12.22 -2.08
C GLN A 111 3.11 12.52 -0.97
N LEU A 112 2.66 11.49 -0.25
CA LEU A 112 1.82 11.66 0.91
C LEU A 112 2.53 12.49 1.99
N ASP A 113 3.81 12.24 2.28
CA ASP A 113 4.61 12.98 3.30
C ASP A 113 4.86 14.44 2.93
N LYS A 114 4.93 14.74 1.63
CA LYS A 114 5.15 16.11 1.12
C LYS A 114 3.87 16.92 1.07
N ARG A 115 2.75 16.28 0.72
CA ARG A 115 1.44 16.93 0.59
C ARG A 115 0.81 17.12 1.96
N GLU A 116 0.86 16.07 2.77
CA GLU A 116 0.22 15.99 4.07
C GLU A 116 1.30 15.95 5.15
N ASN A 117 1.13 16.77 6.19
CA ASN A 117 1.90 16.59 7.41
C ASN A 117 1.36 15.33 8.09
N TRP A 118 1.95 14.15 7.83
CA TRP A 118 1.48 12.85 8.33
C TRP A 118 1.09 12.88 9.82
N GLU A 119 1.87 13.59 10.62
CA GLU A 119 1.64 13.78 12.05
C GLU A 119 0.33 14.49 12.38
N SER A 120 -0.17 15.39 11.52
CA SER A 120 -1.49 16.02 11.71
C SER A 120 -2.65 15.11 11.30
N GLU A 121 -2.47 14.36 10.21
CA GLU A 121 -3.52 13.46 9.69
C GLU A 121 -3.68 12.19 10.53
N PHE A 122 -2.59 11.70 11.11
CA PHE A 122 -2.56 10.47 11.90
C PHE A 122 -2.04 10.74 13.33
N PRO A 123 -2.78 11.52 14.15
CA PRO A 123 -2.37 11.84 15.52
C PRO A 123 -2.28 10.62 16.44
N ASN A 124 -2.92 9.50 16.07
CA ASN A 124 -2.81 8.20 16.73
C ASN A 124 -1.47 7.48 16.49
N ILE A 125 -0.68 7.91 15.50
CA ILE A 125 0.59 7.28 15.14
C ILE A 125 1.75 8.08 15.76
N PRO A 126 2.67 7.44 16.51
CA PRO A 126 3.83 8.12 17.06
C PRO A 126 4.73 8.70 15.96
N SER A 127 5.12 9.97 16.09
CA SER A 127 6.02 10.65 15.14
C SER A 127 7.33 9.90 14.87
N GLY A 128 7.86 9.19 15.88
CA GLY A 128 9.05 8.36 15.73
C GLY A 128 8.93 7.26 14.67
N LEU A 129 7.72 6.79 14.33
CA LEU A 129 7.50 5.87 13.21
C LEU A 129 7.72 6.58 11.87
N PHE A 130 7.16 7.78 11.70
CA PHE A 130 7.34 8.58 10.49
C PHE A 130 8.80 8.97 10.27
N ASP A 131 9.50 9.38 11.33
CA ASP A 131 10.95 9.64 11.27
C ASP A 131 11.74 8.41 10.83
N THR A 132 11.33 7.23 11.32
CA THR A 132 11.94 5.95 10.92
C THR A 132 11.67 5.64 9.45
N VAL A 133 10.46 5.90 8.96
CA VAL A 133 10.11 5.77 7.54
C VAL A 133 10.97 6.69 6.69
N ARG A 134 10.96 8.00 6.97
CA ARG A 134 11.76 9.00 6.24
C ARG A 134 13.24 8.61 6.20
N LYS A 135 13.79 8.26 7.36
CA LYS A 135 15.21 7.90 7.49
C LYS A 135 15.58 6.63 6.74
N ASN A 136 14.73 5.62 6.66
CA ASN A 136 15.10 4.32 6.09
C ASN A 136 14.65 4.13 4.64
N LEU A 137 13.50 4.70 4.27
CA LEU A 137 12.86 4.47 2.98
C LEU A 137 13.13 5.60 1.98
N PHE A 138 13.22 6.86 2.41
CA PHE A 138 13.29 8.02 1.51
C PHE A 138 14.72 8.45 1.15
N ARG A 139 15.72 7.59 1.36
CA ARG A 139 17.15 7.94 1.20
C ARG A 139 17.59 8.27 -0.22
N ASN A 140 16.81 7.87 -1.21
CA ASN A 140 17.04 8.22 -2.61
C ASN A 140 15.84 9.02 -3.07
N ASP A 141 16.06 10.21 -3.60
CA ASP A 141 15.03 10.98 -4.30
C ASP A 141 14.44 10.09 -5.40
N VAL A 142 13.32 9.43 -5.11
CA VAL A 142 12.55 8.72 -6.13
C VAL A 142 12.04 9.82 -7.04
N LYS A 143 12.72 9.96 -8.19
CA LYS A 143 12.23 10.81 -9.29
C LYS A 143 10.84 10.32 -9.65
N LYS A 144 9.99 11.26 -10.09
CA LYS A 144 8.66 10.95 -10.63
C LYS A 144 8.75 9.72 -11.53
N LEU A 145 8.03 8.66 -11.16
CA LEU A 145 8.05 7.41 -11.90
C LEU A 145 7.34 7.61 -13.25
N ASN A 146 7.73 6.81 -14.25
CA ASN A 146 7.04 6.78 -15.53
C ASN A 146 5.94 5.72 -15.52
N ASP A 147 4.95 5.87 -16.41
CA ASP A 147 3.79 4.98 -16.51
C ASP A 147 4.19 3.50 -16.67
N GLU A 148 5.32 3.22 -17.33
CA GLU A 148 5.85 1.85 -17.43
C GLU A 148 6.13 1.20 -16.07
N THR A 149 6.56 1.97 -15.07
CA THR A 149 6.86 1.44 -13.73
C THR A 149 5.57 1.00 -13.03
N TYR A 150 4.48 1.75 -13.23
CA TYR A 150 3.14 1.40 -12.73
C TYR A 150 2.66 0.08 -13.35
N GLN A 151 2.77 -0.04 -14.67
CA GLN A 151 2.39 -1.27 -15.39
C GLN A 151 3.25 -2.47 -14.98
N LYS A 152 4.56 -2.26 -14.76
CA LYS A 152 5.46 -3.30 -14.26
C LYS A 152 5.13 -3.72 -12.83
N ALA A 153 4.69 -2.81 -11.97
CA ALA A 153 4.25 -3.15 -10.61
C ALA A 153 3.02 -4.06 -10.63
N LEU A 154 2.00 -3.74 -11.42
CA LEU A 154 0.82 -4.61 -11.60
C LEU A 154 1.20 -5.98 -12.20
N LYS A 155 2.14 -6.00 -13.14
CA LYS A 155 2.67 -7.25 -13.72
C LYS A 155 3.42 -8.12 -12.70
N GLU A 156 4.21 -7.52 -11.79
CA GLU A 156 4.90 -8.24 -10.72
C GLU A 156 3.94 -9.01 -9.81
N ALA A 157 2.71 -8.51 -9.63
CA ALA A 157 1.67 -9.19 -8.87
C ALA A 157 0.76 -10.09 -9.70
N GLY A 158 1.02 -10.23 -11.01
CA GLY A 158 0.18 -11.01 -11.92
C GLY A 158 -1.22 -10.42 -12.13
N MET A 159 -1.38 -9.09 -12.00
CA MET A 159 -2.65 -8.39 -12.23
C MET A 159 -2.88 -8.00 -13.69
N LEU A 160 -1.82 -8.00 -14.51
CA LEU A 160 -1.89 -7.74 -15.94
C LEU A 160 -1.30 -8.93 -16.71
N TYR A 161 -2.01 -9.35 -17.76
CA TYR A 161 -1.59 -10.38 -18.71
C TYR A 161 -0.86 -9.75 -19.89
#